data_AF-A0AAE0KB24-F1
#
_entry.id   AF-A0AAE0KB24-F1
#
_cell.length_a   1.000
_cell.length_b   1.000
_cell.length_c   1.000
_cell.angle_alpha   90.00
_cell.angle_beta   90.00
_cell.angle_gamma   90.00
#
_symmetry.space_group_name_H-M   'P 1'
#
loop_
_entity.id
_entity.type
_entity.pdbx_description
1 polymer ?
#
loop_
_entity_poly.entity_id
_entity_poly.type
_entity_poly.pdbx_seq_one_letter_code
_entity_poly.pdbx_strand_id
1 'polypeptide(L)'
;MPKNIDPIVLPGLYKSHMHSFYGSDVVTKTLPTTEELQKGCPSGENPNDLSVHWAPTLYHVDGDNYTEVNPVMFSTYYENIDKAEIPFPNDFYADDIDERINGITWLPRAALPQVTCSTHIQAILRFTNCVNVQDIKKHAYAAANGGRCPADMKSTLQLRFSIRYDVRKLIPEGWSGPPPLKLACGANLLKATSGRRFMRIDGARGEGKAGSSCTPQDADPGNGTSDYK
;
A
#
# COMPACT_ATOMS: atom_id res chain seq x y z
N MET A 1 -10.46 -3.98 -0.21
CA MET A 1 -11.60 -3.84 0.72
C MET A 1 -11.44 -2.56 1.53
N PRO A 2 -12.42 -1.65 1.50
CA PRO A 2 -12.35 -0.39 2.23
C PRO A 2 -12.80 -0.57 3.70
N LYS A 3 -12.00 -0.13 4.69
CA LYS A 3 -12.28 -0.20 6.14
C LYS A 3 -11.69 0.98 6.92
N ASN A 4 -12.39 1.46 7.95
CA ASN A 4 -11.94 2.55 8.85
C ASN A 4 -11.07 2.07 10.03
N ILE A 5 -10.25 1.05 9.79
CA ILE A 5 -9.39 0.41 10.79
C ILE A 5 -7.93 0.70 10.48
N ASP A 6 -7.12 0.89 11.51
CA ASP A 6 -5.66 0.93 11.39
C ASP A 6 -5.06 -0.04 12.42
N PRO A 7 -4.79 -1.29 12.02
CA PRO A 7 -4.33 -2.30 12.97
C PRO A 7 -2.92 -2.03 13.52
N ILE A 8 -2.14 -1.17 12.85
CA ILE A 8 -0.79 -0.80 13.28
C ILE A 8 -0.86 0.38 14.26
N VAL A 9 -1.56 1.45 13.89
CA VAL A 9 -1.59 2.71 14.65
C VAL A 9 -2.65 2.70 15.76
N LEU A 10 -3.82 2.13 15.50
CA LEU A 10 -4.97 2.09 16.42
C LEU A 10 -5.51 0.65 16.59
N PRO A 11 -4.69 -0.29 17.09
CA PRO A 11 -5.07 -1.70 17.19
C PRO A 11 -6.34 -1.87 18.03
N GLY A 12 -7.28 -2.64 17.51
CA GLY A 12 -8.53 -2.99 18.18
C GLY A 12 -9.69 -2.00 17.98
N LEU A 13 -9.49 -0.91 17.23
CA LEU A 13 -10.46 0.19 17.10
C LEU A 13 -10.96 0.41 15.66
N TYR A 14 -12.23 0.81 15.53
CA TYR A 14 -12.83 1.31 14.28
C TYR A 14 -12.90 2.84 14.32
N LYS A 15 -11.74 3.48 14.46
CA LYS A 15 -11.62 4.93 14.67
C LYS A 15 -10.58 5.58 13.76
N SER A 16 -10.11 4.88 12.75
CA SER A 16 -9.23 5.49 11.75
C SER A 16 -10.05 6.21 10.68
N HIS A 17 -9.36 6.75 9.68
CA HIS A 17 -9.94 7.09 8.39
C HIS A 17 -10.02 5.84 7.50
N MET A 18 -10.74 5.92 6.37
CA MET A 18 -10.88 4.78 5.47
C MET A 18 -9.55 4.40 4.81
N HIS A 19 -9.18 3.14 4.97
CA HIS A 19 -8.10 2.48 4.27
C HIS A 19 -8.67 1.49 3.25
N SER A 20 -8.06 1.44 2.07
CA SER A 20 -8.27 0.39 1.10
C SER A 20 -7.23 -0.71 1.31
N PHE A 21 -7.68 -1.88 1.75
CA PHE A 21 -6.87 -3.08 1.95
C PHE A 21 -6.78 -3.96 0.70
N TYR A 22 -5.64 -4.58 0.48
CA TYR A 22 -5.31 -5.50 -0.62
C TYR A 22 -4.46 -6.66 -0.09
N GLY A 23 -4.44 -7.78 -0.82
CA GLY A 23 -3.63 -8.94 -0.44
C GLY A 23 -4.45 -9.95 0.35
N SER A 24 -3.91 -10.42 1.46
CA SER A 24 -4.55 -11.41 2.31
C SER A 24 -5.85 -10.88 2.95
N ASP A 25 -6.81 -11.77 3.11
CA ASP A 25 -8.17 -11.45 3.53
C ASP A 25 -8.39 -11.51 5.06
N VAL A 26 -7.37 -11.93 5.81
CA VAL A 26 -7.41 -12.08 7.27
C VAL A 26 -7.32 -10.76 8.05
N VAL A 27 -7.26 -9.63 7.35
CA VAL A 27 -7.13 -8.32 8.00
C VAL A 27 -8.39 -8.01 8.83
N THR A 28 -8.17 -7.64 10.08
CA THR A 28 -9.21 -7.12 10.98
C THR A 28 -8.68 -5.88 11.67
N LYS A 29 -9.43 -5.31 12.63
CA LYS A 29 -8.96 -4.18 13.45
C LYS A 29 -7.71 -4.46 14.29
N THR A 30 -7.33 -5.74 14.44
CA THR A 30 -6.13 -6.17 15.15
C THR A 30 -5.07 -6.60 14.15
N LEU A 31 -3.81 -6.23 14.39
CA LEU A 31 -2.71 -6.58 13.50
C LEU A 31 -2.57 -8.11 13.41
N PRO A 32 -2.66 -8.71 12.22
CA PRO A 32 -2.49 -10.15 12.07
C PRO A 32 -1.03 -10.55 12.27
N THR A 33 -0.84 -11.73 12.84
CA THR A 33 0.45 -12.43 12.90
C THR A 33 0.79 -13.08 11.57
N THR A 34 2.05 -13.45 11.37
CA THR A 34 2.52 -14.21 10.21
C THR A 34 1.80 -15.55 10.09
N GLU A 35 1.51 -16.20 11.21
CA GLU A 35 0.77 -17.47 11.20
C GLU A 35 -0.67 -17.30 10.72
N GLU A 36 -1.33 -16.21 11.11
CA GLU A 36 -2.68 -15.86 10.62
C GLU A 36 -2.65 -15.50 9.14
N LEU A 37 -1.67 -14.69 8.71
CA LEU A 37 -1.46 -14.36 7.29
C LEU A 37 -1.27 -15.62 6.44
N GLN A 38 -0.50 -16.60 6.94
CA GLN A 38 -0.28 -17.88 6.25
C GLN A 38 -1.56 -18.69 6.03
N LYS A 39 -2.61 -18.46 6.82
CA LYS A 39 -3.92 -19.11 6.67
C LYS A 39 -4.86 -18.35 5.72
N GLY A 40 -4.50 -17.12 5.35
CA GLY A 40 -5.33 -16.25 4.53
C GLY A 40 -5.38 -16.59 3.04
N CYS A 41 -6.39 -16.03 2.41
CA CYS A 41 -6.59 -16.06 0.97
C CYS A 41 -6.06 -14.77 0.32
N PRO A 42 -5.07 -14.86 -0.60
CA PRO A 42 -4.55 -13.68 -1.28
C PRO A 42 -5.52 -13.19 -2.36
N SER A 43 -5.60 -11.88 -2.55
CA SER A 43 -6.37 -11.25 -3.65
C SER A 43 -5.53 -10.95 -4.90
N GLY A 44 -4.24 -11.24 -4.89
CA GLY A 44 -3.29 -10.88 -5.94
C GLY A 44 -3.03 -11.97 -6.99
N GLU A 45 -2.23 -11.63 -8.01
CA GLU A 45 -1.79 -12.59 -9.05
C GLU A 45 -0.80 -13.63 -8.52
N ASN A 46 -0.08 -13.31 -7.43
CA ASN A 46 0.85 -14.23 -6.80
C ASN A 46 0.20 -14.93 -5.61
N PRO A 47 -0.10 -16.23 -5.71
CA PRO A 47 -0.74 -16.95 -4.61
C PRO A 47 0.18 -17.13 -3.39
N ASN A 48 1.48 -16.85 -3.52
CA ASN A 48 2.46 -16.92 -2.42
C ASN A 48 2.57 -15.61 -1.64
N ASP A 49 2.00 -14.51 -2.14
CA ASP A 49 2.00 -13.23 -1.42
C ASP A 49 0.78 -13.15 -0.49
N LEU A 50 1.00 -13.53 0.76
CA LEU A 50 -0.02 -13.52 1.82
C LEU A 50 0.07 -12.29 2.70
N SER A 51 0.78 -11.26 2.25
CA SER A 51 0.88 -10.00 2.97
C SER A 51 -0.45 -9.25 2.94
N VAL A 52 -0.69 -8.42 3.95
CA VAL A 52 -1.75 -7.40 3.90
C VAL A 52 -1.11 -6.08 3.53
N HIS A 53 -1.69 -5.42 2.53
CA HIS A 53 -1.28 -4.09 2.09
C HIS A 53 -2.45 -3.14 2.25
N TRP A 54 -2.17 -1.89 2.59
CA TRP A 54 -3.19 -0.87 2.68
C TRP A 54 -2.69 0.46 2.15
N ALA A 55 -3.64 1.28 1.69
CA ALA A 55 -3.41 2.68 1.38
C ALA A 55 -4.65 3.48 1.81
N PRO A 56 -4.51 4.76 2.19
CA PRO A 56 -5.66 5.62 2.42
C PRO A 56 -6.59 5.62 1.21
N THR A 57 -7.89 5.47 1.44
CA THR A 57 -8.90 5.46 0.38
C THR A 57 -8.90 6.81 -0.33
N LEU A 58 -8.91 6.79 -1.66
CA LEU A 58 -9.02 7.99 -2.48
C LEU A 58 -10.50 8.30 -2.70
N TYR A 59 -10.90 9.55 -2.48
CA TYR A 59 -12.24 10.05 -2.71
C TYR A 59 -12.27 11.09 -3.81
N HIS A 60 -13.30 11.05 -4.64
CA HIS A 60 -13.78 12.18 -5.42
C HIS A 60 -14.66 13.04 -4.52
N VAL A 61 -14.41 14.35 -4.53
CA VAL A 61 -15.09 15.33 -3.65
C VAL A 61 -15.88 16.30 -4.51
N ASP A 62 -17.20 16.31 -4.32
CA ASP A 62 -18.13 17.25 -4.96
C ASP A 62 -19.01 17.90 -3.88
N GLY A 63 -18.64 19.12 -3.48
CA GLY A 63 -19.20 19.77 -2.30
C GLY A 63 -18.97 18.94 -1.03
N ASP A 64 -20.06 18.53 -0.39
CA ASP A 64 -20.06 17.65 0.78
C ASP A 64 -20.14 16.16 0.43
N ASN A 65 -20.22 15.80 -0.86
CA ASN A 65 -20.30 14.41 -1.30
C ASN A 65 -18.90 13.82 -1.50
N TYR A 66 -18.71 12.64 -0.92
CA TYR A 66 -17.47 11.87 -1.03
C TYR A 66 -17.76 10.52 -1.71
N THR A 67 -17.21 10.33 -2.91
CA THR A 67 -17.37 9.08 -3.68
C THR A 67 -16.04 8.34 -3.73
N GLU A 68 -16.02 7.07 -3.30
CA GLU A 68 -14.80 6.24 -3.35
C GLU A 68 -14.29 6.08 -4.79
N VAL A 69 -13.00 6.38 -5.00
CA VAL A 69 -12.30 6.12 -6.25
C VAL A 69 -11.59 4.78 -6.12
N ASN A 70 -12.25 3.74 -6.57
CA ASN A 70 -11.65 2.41 -6.62
C ASN A 70 -10.46 2.37 -7.59
N PRO A 71 -9.30 1.83 -7.19
CA PRO A 71 -8.20 1.65 -8.11
C PRO A 71 -8.57 0.64 -9.18
N VAL A 72 -8.17 0.91 -10.42
CA VAL A 72 -8.26 -0.06 -11.51
C VAL A 72 -7.15 -1.11 -11.42
N MET A 73 -6.07 -0.81 -10.70
CA MET A 73 -4.96 -1.73 -10.49
C MET A 73 -4.18 -1.34 -9.23
N PHE A 74 -3.94 -2.32 -8.37
CA PHE A 74 -2.96 -2.23 -7.30
C PHE A 74 -1.88 -3.28 -7.57
N SER A 75 -0.61 -2.88 -7.51
CA SER A 75 0.52 -3.77 -7.72
C SER A 75 1.55 -3.60 -6.62
N THR A 76 1.96 -4.72 -6.05
CA THR A 76 3.09 -4.81 -5.13
C THR A 76 4.32 -5.27 -5.88
N TYR A 77 5.45 -4.62 -5.58
CA TYR A 77 6.74 -4.98 -6.12
C TYR A 77 7.74 -5.14 -4.98
N TYR A 78 8.49 -6.22 -5.04
CA TYR A 78 9.57 -6.53 -4.12
C TYR A 78 10.89 -6.25 -4.85
N GLU A 79 11.51 -5.12 -4.53
CA GLU A 79 12.75 -4.63 -5.15
C GLU A 79 13.98 -5.07 -4.34
N ASN A 80 15.16 -5.10 -4.99
CA ASN A 80 16.45 -5.39 -4.37
C ASN A 80 16.54 -6.76 -3.65
N ILE A 81 15.80 -7.76 -4.13
CA ILE A 81 15.82 -9.12 -3.56
C ILE A 81 17.24 -9.71 -3.60
N ASP A 82 18.02 -9.42 -4.64
CA ASP A 82 19.42 -9.81 -4.80
C ASP A 82 20.38 -9.19 -3.76
N LYS A 83 19.91 -8.18 -3.03
CA LYS A 83 20.68 -7.44 -2.02
C LYS A 83 20.14 -7.60 -0.60
N ALA A 84 19.05 -8.35 -0.44
CA ALA A 84 18.47 -8.62 0.85
C ALA A 84 19.35 -9.64 1.59
N GLU A 85 19.79 -9.30 2.81
CA GLU A 85 20.48 -10.25 3.69
C GLU A 85 19.51 -11.27 4.26
N ILE A 86 18.26 -10.84 4.51
CA ILE A 86 17.20 -11.65 5.11
C ILE A 86 15.85 -11.41 4.40
N PRO A 87 14.92 -12.38 4.45
CA PRO A 87 13.51 -12.10 4.16
C PRO A 87 12.91 -11.15 5.20
N PHE A 88 11.67 -10.71 5.00
CA PHE A 88 10.96 -10.02 6.08
C PHE A 88 10.89 -10.91 7.32
N PRO A 89 11.23 -10.38 8.52
CA PRO A 89 11.05 -11.10 9.77
C PRO A 89 9.59 -11.50 9.99
N ASN A 90 9.36 -12.50 10.84
CA ASN A 90 8.03 -12.80 11.31
C ASN A 90 7.42 -11.56 12.01
N ASP A 91 6.14 -11.37 11.76
CA ASP A 91 5.27 -10.31 12.30
C ASP A 91 5.73 -8.90 11.93
N PHE A 92 6.58 -8.79 10.90
CA PHE A 92 7.05 -7.51 10.38
C PHE A 92 5.88 -6.68 9.84
N TYR A 93 5.87 -5.40 10.21
CA TYR A 93 4.99 -4.39 9.67
C TYR A 93 5.78 -3.10 9.41
N ALA A 94 5.29 -2.29 8.49
CA ALA A 94 5.82 -0.96 8.22
C ALA A 94 4.64 0.00 8.01
N ASP A 95 4.64 1.11 8.72
CA ASP A 95 3.61 2.16 8.69
C ASP A 95 4.12 3.50 8.19
N ASP A 96 5.44 3.68 8.09
CA ASP A 96 6.04 4.95 7.72
C ASP A 96 6.57 4.97 6.28
N ILE A 97 6.25 6.06 5.58
CA ILE A 97 6.75 6.38 4.25
C ILE A 97 7.39 7.77 4.31
N ASP A 98 8.71 7.82 4.17
CA ASP A 98 9.41 9.10 4.03
C ASP A 98 9.43 9.52 2.55
N GLU A 99 8.57 10.50 2.25
CA GLU A 99 8.43 11.08 0.91
C GLU A 99 9.70 11.77 0.42
N ARG A 100 10.55 12.26 1.32
CA ARG A 100 11.81 12.94 0.96
C ARG A 100 12.88 11.95 0.52
N ILE A 101 12.82 10.71 1.01
CA ILE A 101 13.84 9.70 0.75
C ILE A 101 13.47 8.85 -0.46
N ASN A 102 12.29 8.22 -0.46
CA ASN A 102 11.94 7.21 -1.47
C ASN A 102 10.59 7.42 -2.15
N GLY A 103 9.76 8.29 -1.59
CA GLY A 103 8.88 9.13 -2.37
C GLY A 103 7.52 8.57 -2.79
N ILE A 104 6.51 9.44 -2.74
CA ILE A 104 5.18 9.24 -3.34
C ILE A 104 5.15 9.92 -4.70
N THR A 105 5.14 9.14 -5.77
CA THR A 105 5.11 9.70 -7.14
C THR A 105 3.71 9.60 -7.70
N TRP A 106 3.11 10.76 -8.02
CA TRP A 106 1.97 10.81 -8.92
C TRP A 106 2.46 10.80 -10.37
N LEU A 107 1.71 10.22 -11.31
CA LEU A 107 1.98 10.35 -12.75
C LEU A 107 0.77 10.94 -13.46
N PRO A 108 0.96 11.87 -14.43
CA PRO A 108 2.23 12.21 -15.11
C PRO A 108 3.11 13.29 -14.44
N ARG A 109 2.81 13.76 -13.22
CA ARG A 109 3.61 14.76 -12.49
C ARG A 109 3.84 14.34 -11.03
N ALA A 110 4.98 14.70 -10.44
CA ALA A 110 5.39 14.37 -9.07
C ALA A 110 4.40 14.78 -7.95
N ALA A 111 3.42 15.65 -8.26
CA ALA A 111 2.31 16.05 -7.41
C ALA A 111 0.99 15.70 -8.08
N LEU A 112 -0.11 15.62 -7.31
CA LEU A 112 -1.43 15.27 -7.84
C LEU A 112 -1.76 16.15 -9.06
N PRO A 113 -2.19 15.56 -10.18
CA PRO A 113 -2.34 16.30 -11.42
C PRO A 113 -3.34 17.46 -11.28
N GLN A 114 -2.93 18.66 -11.70
CA GLN A 114 -3.79 19.86 -11.72
C GLN A 114 -4.74 19.90 -12.94
N VAL A 115 -4.61 18.94 -13.83
CA VAL A 115 -5.47 18.76 -14.99
C VAL A 115 -5.74 17.28 -15.15
N THR A 116 -6.85 16.95 -15.77
CA THR A 116 -7.23 15.56 -16.02
C THR A 116 -6.16 14.79 -16.78
N CYS A 117 -5.83 13.60 -16.25
CA CYS A 117 -4.98 12.65 -16.96
C CYS A 117 -5.74 12.01 -18.12
N SER A 118 -5.10 11.90 -19.28
CA SER A 118 -5.68 11.22 -20.45
C SER A 118 -5.85 9.70 -20.26
N THR A 119 -5.09 9.10 -19.33
CA THR A 119 -5.09 7.66 -19.07
C THR A 119 -5.54 7.33 -17.65
N HIS A 120 -4.62 7.37 -16.68
CA HIS A 120 -4.85 7.06 -15.28
C HIS A 120 -4.00 7.98 -14.42
N ILE A 121 -4.44 8.19 -13.19
CA ILE A 121 -3.58 8.73 -12.13
C ILE A 121 -2.89 7.54 -11.48
N GLN A 122 -1.58 7.62 -11.25
CA GLN A 122 -0.84 6.55 -10.59
C GLN A 122 -0.10 7.10 -9.37
N ALA A 123 -0.25 6.47 -8.21
CA ALA A 123 0.57 6.67 -7.02
C ALA A 123 1.62 5.56 -6.92
N ILE A 124 2.88 5.91 -6.65
CA ILE A 124 3.95 4.96 -6.37
C ILE A 124 4.47 5.23 -4.97
N LEU A 125 4.48 4.23 -4.09
CA LEU A 125 4.94 4.34 -2.70
C LEU A 125 6.12 3.40 -2.48
N ARG A 126 7.13 3.81 -1.71
CA ARG A 126 8.28 2.96 -1.37
C ARG A 126 8.53 2.91 0.12
N PHE A 127 8.70 1.69 0.61
CA PHE A 127 8.90 1.41 2.03
C PHE A 127 10.37 1.27 2.38
N THR A 128 10.62 1.22 3.69
CA THR A 128 11.92 0.94 4.28
C THR A 128 12.46 -0.41 3.81
N ASN A 129 13.78 -0.56 3.89
CA ASN A 129 14.48 -1.76 3.39
C ASN A 129 15.61 -2.19 4.34
N CYS A 130 15.53 -1.75 5.59
CA CYS A 130 16.39 -2.11 6.70
C CYS A 130 15.52 -2.36 7.92
N VAL A 131 15.81 -3.42 8.68
CA VAL A 131 15.08 -3.75 9.92
C VAL A 131 16.07 -4.18 11.00
N ASN A 132 15.82 -3.78 12.24
CA ASN A 132 16.49 -4.35 13.40
C ASN A 132 15.81 -5.68 13.76
N VAL A 133 16.52 -6.81 13.64
CA VAL A 133 15.95 -8.15 13.89
C VAL A 133 15.64 -8.44 15.36
N GLN A 134 16.18 -7.64 16.29
CA GLN A 134 15.87 -7.74 17.72
C GLN A 134 14.67 -6.87 18.11
N ASP A 135 14.33 -5.88 17.28
CA ASP A 135 13.23 -4.94 17.49
C ASP A 135 12.66 -4.52 16.13
N ILE A 136 11.75 -5.35 15.61
CA ILE A 136 11.20 -5.23 14.25
C ILE A 136 10.45 -3.91 14.01
N LYS A 137 10.12 -3.16 15.06
CA LYS A 137 9.52 -1.83 14.99
C LYS A 137 10.51 -0.77 14.51
N LYS A 138 11.82 -1.06 14.60
CA LYS A 138 12.87 -0.18 14.12
C LYS A 138 13.25 -0.55 12.70
N HIS A 139 12.82 0.30 11.78
CA HIS A 139 13.13 0.19 10.36
C HIS A 139 13.75 1.49 9.83
N ALA A 140 14.52 1.36 8.76
CA ALA A 140 15.20 2.50 8.14
C ALA A 140 15.26 2.36 6.62
N TYR A 141 15.54 3.48 5.96
CA TYR A 141 15.90 3.50 4.56
C TYR A 141 17.42 3.41 4.40
N ALA A 142 17.90 2.42 3.66
CA ALA A 142 19.31 2.35 3.30
C ALA A 142 19.76 3.62 2.54
N ALA A 143 18.87 4.18 1.71
CA ALA A 143 19.14 5.41 0.96
C ALA A 143 19.47 6.63 1.85
N ALA A 144 18.87 6.72 3.04
CA ALA A 144 19.19 7.76 4.01
C ALA A 144 20.48 7.49 4.81
N ASN A 145 21.06 6.30 4.68
CA ASN A 145 22.21 5.83 5.43
C ASN A 145 23.38 5.47 4.49
N GLY A 146 23.62 6.32 3.49
CA GLY A 146 24.73 6.12 2.55
C GLY A 146 24.58 4.90 1.62
N GLY A 147 23.35 4.44 1.41
CA GLY A 147 23.03 3.28 0.57
C GLY A 147 23.20 1.93 1.26
N ARG A 148 23.38 1.90 2.59
CA ARG A 148 23.50 0.67 3.41
C ARG A 148 22.61 0.77 4.63
N CYS A 149 22.31 -0.36 5.25
CA CYS A 149 21.59 -0.36 6.52
C CYS A 149 22.50 0.10 7.67
N PRO A 150 21.93 0.71 8.72
CA PRO A 150 22.63 0.91 9.99
C PRO A 150 23.28 -0.39 10.50
N ALA A 151 24.36 -0.27 11.27
CA ALA A 151 25.18 -1.42 11.67
C ALA A 151 24.44 -2.48 12.52
N ASP A 152 23.39 -2.07 13.24
CA ASP A 152 22.53 -2.92 14.06
C ASP A 152 21.30 -3.46 13.30
N MET A 153 21.19 -3.17 12.01
CA MET A 153 20.08 -3.56 11.15
C MET A 153 20.53 -4.48 10.01
N LYS A 154 19.58 -5.23 9.48
CA LYS A 154 19.77 -6.09 8.30
C LYS A 154 19.02 -5.55 7.10
N SER A 155 19.59 -5.69 5.91
CA SER A 155 18.87 -5.36 4.68
C SER A 155 17.78 -6.38 4.39
N THR A 156 16.60 -5.87 4.06
CA THR A 156 15.48 -6.64 3.53
C THR A 156 15.24 -6.25 2.08
N LEU A 157 14.39 -7.02 1.40
CA LEU A 157 13.76 -6.58 0.17
C LEU A 157 12.96 -5.28 0.40
N GLN A 158 12.94 -4.42 -0.61
CA GLN A 158 12.26 -3.12 -0.56
C GLN A 158 10.88 -3.25 -1.19
N LEU A 159 9.83 -3.04 -0.40
CA LEU A 159 8.46 -3.04 -0.90
C LEU A 159 8.16 -1.73 -1.64
N ARG A 160 7.45 -1.84 -2.77
CA ARG A 160 6.95 -0.71 -3.54
C ARG A 160 5.51 -0.95 -3.99
N PHE A 161 4.62 -0.01 -3.69
CA PHE A 161 3.26 -0.02 -4.23
C PHE A 161 3.20 0.78 -5.53
N SER A 162 2.30 0.36 -6.39
CA SER A 162 1.85 1.09 -7.57
C SER A 162 0.34 1.00 -7.63
N ILE A 163 -0.34 2.12 -7.39
CA ILE A 163 -1.80 2.20 -7.35
C ILE A 163 -2.25 3.05 -8.53
N ARG A 164 -3.11 2.52 -9.39
CA ARG A 164 -3.64 3.23 -10.56
C ARG A 164 -5.13 3.46 -10.39
N TYR A 165 -5.54 4.69 -10.62
CA TYR A 165 -6.93 5.15 -10.55
C TYR A 165 -7.37 5.64 -11.93
N ASP A 166 -8.53 5.18 -12.37
CA ASP A 166 -9.23 5.74 -13.52
C ASP A 166 -10.39 6.60 -13.02
N VAL A 167 -10.18 7.91 -13.01
CA VAL A 167 -11.15 8.88 -12.52
C VAL A 167 -12.10 9.38 -13.60
N ARG A 168 -11.90 9.00 -14.87
CA ARG A 168 -12.64 9.56 -16.02
C ARG A 168 -14.13 9.20 -16.00
N LYS A 169 -14.49 8.07 -15.40
CA LYS A 169 -15.90 7.69 -15.20
C LYS A 169 -16.58 8.49 -14.09
N LEU A 170 -15.82 8.89 -13.06
CA LEU A 170 -16.33 9.64 -11.92
C LEU A 170 -16.33 11.15 -12.17
N ILE A 171 -15.42 11.63 -13.03
CA ILE A 171 -15.21 13.04 -13.39
C ILE A 171 -15.15 13.16 -14.92
N PRO A 172 -16.26 12.94 -15.65
CA PRO A 172 -16.26 12.88 -17.11
C PRO A 172 -15.91 14.22 -17.77
N GLU A 173 -16.27 15.34 -17.14
CA GLU A 173 -15.87 16.69 -17.54
C GLU A 173 -14.40 17.00 -17.26
N GLY A 174 -13.74 16.16 -16.45
CA GLY A 174 -12.38 16.41 -15.99
C GLY A 174 -12.28 17.58 -15.02
N TRP A 175 -11.07 18.11 -14.85
CA TRP A 175 -10.78 19.26 -14.00
C TRP A 175 -9.59 20.05 -14.54
N SER A 176 -9.54 21.30 -14.14
CA SER A 176 -8.39 22.19 -14.30
C SER A 176 -8.25 23.02 -13.03
N GLY A 177 -7.05 23.06 -12.45
CA GLY A 177 -6.79 23.63 -11.13
C GLY A 177 -6.71 22.57 -10.03
N PRO A 178 -7.02 22.92 -8.78
CA PRO A 178 -7.01 21.98 -7.67
C PRO A 178 -7.86 20.74 -7.99
N PRO A 179 -7.31 19.52 -7.87
CA PRO A 179 -8.05 18.31 -8.20
C PRO A 179 -9.20 18.11 -7.21
N PRO A 180 -10.39 17.67 -7.66
CA PRO A 180 -11.50 17.31 -6.78
C PRO A 180 -11.26 15.93 -6.14
N LEU A 181 -10.03 15.66 -5.70
CA LEU A 181 -9.59 14.38 -5.19
C LEU A 181 -8.95 14.56 -3.81
N LYS A 182 -9.29 13.68 -2.88
CA LYS A 182 -8.79 13.73 -1.51
C LYS A 182 -8.50 12.33 -1.00
N LEU A 183 -7.31 12.12 -0.43
CA LEU A 183 -7.05 10.91 0.34
C LEU A 183 -7.75 11.02 1.69
N ALA A 184 -8.25 9.89 2.19
CA ALA A 184 -8.89 9.79 3.50
C ALA A 184 -8.00 10.34 4.64
N CYS A 185 -6.68 10.20 4.54
CA CYS A 185 -5.69 10.73 5.48
C CYS A 185 -5.39 12.25 5.33
N GLY A 186 -5.96 12.95 4.34
CA GLY A 186 -5.67 14.35 4.04
C GLY A 186 -4.60 14.60 2.97
N ALA A 187 -4.26 15.87 2.74
CA ALA A 187 -3.56 16.36 1.53
C ALA A 187 -2.03 16.21 1.51
N ASN A 188 -1.41 15.49 2.45
CA ASN A 188 0.04 15.56 2.65
C ASN A 188 0.89 14.71 1.69
N LEU A 189 0.29 13.79 0.92
CA LEU A 189 1.01 12.84 0.04
C LEU A 189 1.33 13.38 -1.37
N LEU A 190 2.11 14.47 -1.50
CA LEU A 190 2.15 15.24 -2.76
C LEU A 190 3.49 15.45 -3.45
N LYS A 191 4.64 14.92 -3.02
CA LYS A 191 5.89 15.23 -3.76
C LYS A 191 6.94 14.12 -3.74
N ALA A 192 7.07 13.36 -4.84
CA ALA A 192 8.33 12.66 -5.15
C ALA A 192 8.47 12.11 -6.58
N THR A 193 9.69 11.63 -6.88
CA THR A 193 10.13 11.14 -8.20
C THR A 193 11.14 10.00 -8.04
N SER A 194 10.89 8.80 -8.60
CA SER A 194 11.90 7.87 -9.20
C SER A 194 11.36 6.43 -9.34
N GLY A 195 11.89 5.60 -10.24
CA GLY A 195 11.48 4.20 -10.56
C GLY A 195 12.67 3.22 -10.66
N ARG A 196 12.47 1.90 -10.38
CA ARG A 196 13.43 0.79 -10.67
C ARG A 196 12.74 -0.59 -10.90
N ARG A 197 13.56 -1.61 -11.22
CA ARG A 197 13.26 -2.90 -11.90
C ARG A 197 12.73 -4.02 -10.98
N PHE A 198 12.22 -5.10 -11.60
CA PHE A 198 11.29 -6.07 -11.03
C PHE A 198 11.78 -7.53 -11.11
N MET A 199 11.25 -8.39 -10.23
CA MET A 199 11.42 -9.85 -10.29
C MET A 199 10.11 -10.58 -9.94
N ARG A 200 9.87 -11.73 -10.57
CA ARG A 200 8.75 -12.65 -10.31
C ARG A 200 9.10 -13.54 -9.11
N ILE A 201 8.14 -13.78 -8.21
CA ILE A 201 8.31 -14.68 -7.04
C ILE A 201 7.47 -15.93 -7.27
N ASP A 202 8.12 -17.07 -7.49
CA ASP A 202 7.50 -18.39 -7.59
C ASP A 202 7.63 -19.11 -6.23
N GLY A 203 6.66 -19.96 -5.85
CA GLY A 203 6.65 -20.61 -4.53
C GLY A 203 5.70 -21.80 -4.40
N ALA A 204 5.51 -22.30 -3.18
CA ALA A 204 4.75 -23.51 -2.89
C ALA A 204 3.28 -23.46 -3.30
N ARG A 205 2.70 -22.26 -3.45
CA ARG A 205 1.32 -22.04 -3.92
C ARG A 205 1.23 -21.81 -5.44
N GLY A 206 2.34 -21.93 -6.17
CA GLY A 206 2.39 -21.83 -7.63
C GLY A 206 3.36 -20.76 -8.14
N GLU A 207 3.36 -20.56 -9.46
CA GLU A 207 4.10 -19.46 -10.10
C GLU A 207 3.51 -18.09 -9.73
N GLY A 208 4.32 -17.03 -9.79
CA GLY A 208 3.95 -15.68 -9.35
C GLY A 208 2.85 -14.97 -10.15
N LYS A 209 2.23 -15.66 -11.12
CA LYS A 209 1.06 -15.21 -11.90
C LYS A 209 -0.06 -16.25 -11.97
N ALA A 210 0.00 -17.29 -11.15
CA ALA A 210 -1.00 -18.35 -11.17
C ALA A 210 -2.40 -17.88 -10.70
N GLY A 211 -2.47 -16.70 -10.07
CA GLY A 211 -3.69 -16.20 -9.43
C GLY A 211 -3.97 -16.91 -8.11
N SER A 212 -4.93 -16.37 -7.35
CA SER A 212 -5.38 -17.01 -6.12
C SER A 212 -6.22 -18.25 -6.42
N SER A 213 -6.03 -19.31 -5.61
CA SER A 213 -6.83 -20.53 -5.68
C SER A 213 -8.12 -20.48 -4.85
N CYS A 214 -8.33 -19.38 -4.13
CA CYS A 214 -9.48 -19.15 -3.26
C CYS A 214 -10.09 -17.76 -3.56
N THR A 215 -11.29 -17.52 -3.04
CA THR A 215 -11.97 -16.23 -3.15
C THR A 215 -11.79 -15.47 -1.84
N PRO A 216 -11.02 -14.37 -1.80
CA PRO A 216 -10.85 -13.53 -0.61
C PRO A 216 -12.19 -13.03 -0.09
N GLN A 217 -12.38 -13.04 1.24
CA GLN A 217 -13.59 -12.52 1.88
C GLN A 217 -13.28 -11.51 2.97
N ASP A 218 -14.21 -10.58 3.20
CA ASP A 218 -14.11 -9.68 4.34
C ASP A 218 -14.21 -10.47 5.65
N ALA A 219 -13.12 -10.47 6.42
CA ALA A 219 -13.06 -11.14 7.71
C ALA A 219 -13.99 -10.50 8.76
N ASP A 220 -14.49 -9.28 8.50
CA ASP A 220 -15.35 -8.54 9.41
C ASP A 220 -16.38 -7.63 8.66
N PRO A 221 -17.33 -8.21 7.90
CA PRO A 221 -18.16 -7.48 6.94
C PRO A 221 -19.14 -6.50 7.57
N GLY A 222 -19.48 -6.67 8.85
CA GLY A 222 -20.46 -5.84 9.55
C GLY A 222 -19.90 -4.54 10.12
N ASN A 223 -18.58 -4.36 10.17
CA ASN A 223 -17.96 -3.26 10.90
C ASN A 223 -16.99 -2.45 10.05
N GLY A 224 -16.80 -1.20 10.47
CA GLY A 224 -15.81 -0.28 9.90
C GLY A 224 -15.98 0.06 8.42
N THR A 225 -17.21 0.00 7.91
CA THR A 225 -17.50 0.16 6.47
C THR A 225 -17.72 1.62 6.03
N SER A 226 -17.49 2.60 6.91
CA SER A 226 -17.63 4.03 6.59
C SER A 226 -16.87 4.94 7.55
N ASP A 227 -16.36 6.07 7.03
CA ASP A 227 -15.82 7.20 7.81
C ASP A 227 -16.91 8.05 8.50
N TYR A 228 -18.16 7.99 8.01
CA TYR A 228 -19.19 9.00 8.27
C TYR A 228 -20.46 8.44 8.94
N LYS A 229 -20.30 7.71 10.05
CA LYS A 229 -21.45 7.37 10.93
C LYS A 229 -21.32 8.05 12.28
#